data_AF-A0A1F1SKD5-F1
#
_entry.id   AF-A0A1F1SKD5-F1
#
_cell.length_a   1.000
_cell.length_b   1.000
_cell.length_c   1.000
_cell.angle_alpha   90.00
_cell.angle_beta   90.00
_cell.angle_gamma   90.00
#
_symmetry.space_group_name_H-M   'P 1'
#
loop_
_entity.id
_entity.type
_entity.pdbx_description
1 polymer ?
#
loop_
_entity_poly.entity_id
_entity_poly.type
_entity_poly.pdbx_seq_one_letter_code
_entity_poly.pdbx_strand_id
1 'polypeptide(L)'
;MFSKLKNFFDNQPPSPPETPPNPLYAMLAADTAAMEAGKKTSKIRAAWKKHFETYSVAACLPYFYDFLLENIDAALAGHLKDGTGLHKFAEALASDKFFHTVDRCCSKSEQEADQTISSYASAICARIDAVLEREWPAEMQTGAWLAEVFRLFFYHAAANNHATRIAAAPWVVPFLRRWPELGDRLILSALDDWGDVSALSEYLMIEAQNARQQSRPAGGLWNDMMGIYADKRSNVYRQAEQLLTALTIDGKISVDKREALLCAALDTLNLVPDKTDSRKEAHICIRRDLVTRHCLKLLADSLPGSPAAETIRTLLSEAESSPKAVGTYNLNQIPSVPFADIGLKIAVIDELMYRRDLLKPRLLLDTFIKEYEGRRIDTEAAGYAVIPEILEYFKRLDIPQHLLNEVGELYMTAAWTAVRRFTKKCFPFSIPVAATNFCPSANRPLPIWHTCRTCDAS
;
A
#
# COMPACT_ATOMS: atom_id res chain seq x y z
N MET A 1 4.08 0.83 28.71
CA MET A 1 3.86 1.64 27.49
C MET A 1 2.41 2.15 27.36
N PHE A 2 1.41 1.35 27.75
CA PHE A 2 -0.01 1.77 27.77
C PHE A 2 -0.29 3.12 28.47
N SER A 3 0.45 3.51 29.53
CA SER A 3 0.20 4.77 30.23
C SER A 3 0.58 6.04 29.44
N LYS A 4 1.51 5.96 28.46
CA LYS A 4 1.88 7.13 27.63
C LYS A 4 0.88 7.40 26.51
N LEU A 5 0.21 6.35 26.02
CA LEU A 5 -0.86 6.42 25.01
C LEU A 5 -2.20 6.79 25.62
N LYS A 6 -2.48 6.28 26.83
CA LYS A 6 -3.59 6.76 27.66
C LYS A 6 -3.55 8.28 27.76
N ASN A 7 -2.39 8.86 28.07
CA ASN A 7 -2.20 10.31 28.12
C ASN A 7 -2.51 11.07 26.80
N PHE A 8 -2.38 10.46 25.61
CA PHE A 8 -2.74 11.15 24.35
C PHE A 8 -4.26 11.32 24.22
N PHE A 9 -5.01 10.28 24.59
CA PHE A 9 -6.47 10.27 24.57
C PHE A 9 -7.11 10.84 25.85
N ASP A 10 -6.43 10.76 27.00
CA ASP A 10 -6.82 11.33 28.30
C ASP A 10 -6.73 12.87 28.29
N ASN A 11 -5.88 13.43 27.42
CA ASN A 11 -5.81 14.88 27.17
C ASN A 11 -6.95 15.40 26.28
N GLN A 12 -7.77 14.50 25.73
CA GLN A 12 -9.06 14.84 25.13
C GLN A 12 -10.17 14.47 26.12
N PRO A 13 -11.25 15.28 26.21
CA PRO A 13 -12.28 15.05 27.22
C PRO A 13 -12.83 13.61 27.13
N PRO A 14 -12.95 12.89 28.27
CA PRO A 14 -13.36 11.48 28.31
C PRO A 14 -14.85 11.25 28.00
N SER A 15 -15.58 12.34 27.74
CA SER A 15 -16.99 12.35 27.40
C SER A 15 -17.11 12.84 25.96
N PRO A 16 -18.01 12.27 25.13
CA PRO A 16 -18.45 13.00 23.94
C PRO A 16 -18.81 14.44 24.38
N PRO A 17 -18.54 15.46 23.55
CA PRO A 17 -18.90 16.85 23.90
C PRO A 17 -20.36 16.86 24.36
N GLU A 18 -20.69 17.40 25.56
CA GLU A 18 -22.05 17.36 26.14
C GLU A 18 -23.11 17.59 25.07
N THR A 19 -23.70 16.50 24.57
CA THR A 19 -24.45 16.56 23.33
C THR A 19 -25.92 16.79 23.66
N PRO A 20 -26.58 17.77 23.02
CA PRO A 20 -28.03 17.86 23.06
C PRO A 20 -28.65 16.52 22.58
N PRO A 21 -29.88 16.20 22.97
CA PRO A 21 -30.53 14.94 22.61
C PRO A 21 -30.39 14.68 21.12
N ASN A 22 -29.87 13.50 20.76
CA ASN A 22 -29.52 13.15 19.39
C ASN A 22 -30.77 13.28 18.49
N PRO A 23 -30.83 14.29 17.61
CA PRO A 23 -32.02 14.59 16.81
C PRO A 23 -32.29 13.51 15.76
N LEU A 24 -31.29 12.69 15.44
CA LEU A 24 -31.41 11.57 14.51
C LEU A 24 -31.71 10.25 15.22
N TYR A 25 -31.74 10.20 16.55
CA TYR A 25 -31.87 8.94 17.30
C TYR A 25 -33.10 8.13 16.87
N ALA A 26 -34.26 8.78 16.77
CA ALA A 26 -35.49 8.11 16.35
C ALA A 26 -35.40 7.56 14.92
N MET A 27 -34.71 8.27 14.02
CA MET A 27 -34.47 7.81 12.64
C MET A 27 -33.54 6.60 12.64
N LEU A 28 -32.41 6.69 13.35
CA LEU A 28 -31.40 5.62 13.41
C LEU A 28 -31.97 4.34 14.06
N ALA A 29 -32.73 4.48 15.14
CA ALA A 29 -33.43 3.37 15.79
C ALA A 29 -34.52 2.76 14.89
N ALA A 30 -35.24 3.56 14.09
CA ALA A 30 -36.20 3.04 13.13
C ALA A 30 -35.51 2.32 11.95
N ASP A 31 -34.34 2.81 11.53
CA ASP A 31 -33.56 2.19 10.46
C ASP A 31 -32.95 0.86 10.88
N THR A 32 -32.41 0.75 12.10
CA THR A 32 -31.92 -0.54 12.64
C THR A 32 -33.05 -1.56 12.72
N ALA A 33 -34.20 -1.17 13.28
CA ALA A 33 -35.39 -2.03 13.34
C ALA A 33 -35.88 -2.46 11.95
N ALA A 34 -35.81 -1.56 10.96
CA ALA A 34 -36.18 -1.89 9.59
C ALA A 34 -35.18 -2.85 8.92
N MET A 35 -33.86 -2.70 9.18
CA MET A 35 -32.84 -3.64 8.70
C MET A 35 -33.00 -5.02 9.32
N GLU A 36 -33.35 -5.07 10.60
CA GLU A 36 -33.70 -6.30 11.32
C GLU A 36 -34.90 -6.98 10.67
N ALA A 37 -35.97 -6.23 10.37
CA ALA A 37 -37.16 -6.69 9.65
C ALA A 37 -36.92 -7.04 8.16
N GLY A 38 -35.67 -7.04 7.68
CA GLY A 38 -35.31 -7.47 6.32
C GLY A 38 -35.36 -6.38 5.25
N LYS A 39 -35.51 -5.10 5.63
CA LYS A 39 -35.41 -3.99 4.67
C LYS A 39 -33.99 -3.95 4.07
N LYS A 40 -33.91 -3.78 2.74
CA LYS A 40 -32.64 -3.73 2.02
C LYS A 40 -31.79 -2.54 2.50
N THR A 41 -30.57 -2.82 2.96
CA THR A 41 -29.57 -1.83 3.39
C THR A 41 -29.31 -0.74 2.34
N SER A 42 -29.39 -1.08 1.05
CA SER A 42 -29.26 -0.10 -0.05
C SER A 42 -30.32 0.99 -0.06
N LYS A 43 -31.56 0.69 0.37
CA LYS A 43 -32.64 1.69 0.43
C LYS A 43 -32.45 2.67 1.58
N ILE A 44 -32.00 2.16 2.73
CA ILE A 44 -31.70 2.99 3.89
C ILE A 44 -30.51 3.91 3.60
N ARG A 45 -29.43 3.36 3.02
CA ARG A 45 -28.29 4.18 2.57
C ARG A 45 -28.68 5.29 1.60
N ALA A 46 -29.58 5.02 0.64
CA ALA A 46 -30.06 6.06 -0.27
C ALA A 46 -30.80 7.18 0.48
N ALA A 47 -31.57 6.85 1.52
CA ALA A 47 -32.25 7.84 2.35
C ALA A 47 -31.24 8.67 3.18
N TRP A 48 -30.26 8.00 3.78
CA TRP A 48 -29.17 8.68 4.48
C TRP A 48 -28.40 9.62 3.55
N LYS A 49 -28.01 9.15 2.34
CA LYS A 49 -27.32 9.98 1.35
C LYS A 49 -28.08 11.27 1.05
N LYS A 50 -29.39 11.20 0.85
CA LYS A 50 -30.24 12.39 0.65
C LYS A 50 -30.23 13.33 1.86
N HIS A 51 -30.19 12.76 3.07
CA HIS A 51 -30.04 13.54 4.30
C HIS A 51 -28.68 14.26 4.34
N PHE A 52 -27.60 13.59 3.94
CA PHE A 52 -26.25 14.15 3.85
C PHE A 52 -26.04 15.15 2.70
N GLU A 53 -26.86 15.08 1.65
CA GLU A 53 -26.91 16.14 0.63
C GLU A 53 -27.57 17.41 1.18
N THR A 54 -28.41 17.29 2.21
CA THR A 54 -29.10 18.40 2.87
C THR A 54 -28.29 18.97 4.04
N TYR A 55 -27.59 18.11 4.79
CA TYR A 55 -26.74 18.45 5.93
C TYR A 55 -25.35 17.85 5.70
N SER A 56 -24.25 18.59 5.90
CA SER A 56 -22.91 18.05 5.62
C SER A 56 -22.63 16.75 6.38
N VAL A 57 -21.77 15.89 5.81
CA VAL A 57 -21.35 14.62 6.46
C VAL A 57 -20.81 14.88 7.86
N ALA A 58 -19.98 15.92 8.00
CA ALA A 58 -19.42 16.32 9.29
C ALA A 58 -20.49 16.72 10.32
N ALA A 59 -21.63 17.29 9.88
CA ALA A 59 -22.70 17.69 10.79
C ALA A 59 -23.51 16.51 11.33
N CYS A 60 -23.71 15.44 10.54
CA CYS A 60 -24.47 14.29 11.04
C CYS A 60 -23.61 13.18 11.64
N LEU A 61 -22.31 13.11 11.30
CA LEU A 61 -21.41 12.06 11.78
C LEU A 61 -21.36 11.91 13.32
N PRO A 62 -21.34 12.99 14.13
CA PRO A 62 -21.40 12.89 15.59
C PRO A 62 -22.60 12.06 16.06
N TYR A 63 -23.78 12.29 15.47
CA TYR A 63 -25.01 11.59 15.85
C TYR A 63 -24.99 10.09 15.54
N PHE A 64 -24.26 9.67 14.51
CA PHE A 64 -24.06 8.25 14.22
C PHE A 64 -23.13 7.61 15.25
N TYR A 65 -22.05 8.30 15.63
CA TYR A 65 -21.14 7.82 16.66
C TYR A 65 -21.77 7.80 18.05
N ASP A 66 -22.53 8.83 18.43
CA ASP A 66 -23.28 8.86 19.69
C ASP A 66 -24.23 7.67 19.76
N PHE A 67 -24.97 7.40 18.67
CA PHE A 67 -25.85 6.24 18.59
C PHE A 67 -25.10 4.92 18.77
N LEU A 68 -23.93 4.75 18.14
CA LEU A 68 -23.10 3.55 18.33
C LEU A 68 -22.58 3.42 19.76
N LEU A 69 -22.07 4.51 20.35
CA LEU A 69 -21.54 4.52 21.72
C LEU A 69 -22.63 4.20 22.75
N GLU A 70 -23.82 4.78 22.63
CA GLU A 70 -24.96 4.47 23.48
C GLU A 70 -25.35 2.98 23.41
N ASN A 71 -25.31 2.37 22.22
CA ASN A 71 -25.59 0.95 22.06
C ASN A 71 -24.45 0.05 22.59
N ILE A 72 -23.19 0.48 22.47
CA ILE A 72 -22.05 -0.21 23.09
C ILE A 72 -22.19 -0.18 24.62
N ASP A 73 -22.49 0.98 25.19
CA ASP A 73 -22.66 1.15 26.64
C ASP A 73 -23.84 0.33 27.16
N ALA A 74 -24.96 0.30 26.43
CA ALA A 74 -26.09 -0.58 26.75
C ALA A 74 -25.71 -2.07 26.71
N ALA A 75 -24.92 -2.49 25.72
CA ALA A 75 -24.43 -3.86 25.63
C ALA A 75 -23.49 -4.21 26.80
N LEU A 76 -22.57 -3.30 27.15
CA LEU A 76 -21.68 -3.43 28.31
C LEU A 76 -22.46 -3.44 29.64
N ALA A 77 -23.59 -2.76 29.73
CA ALA A 77 -24.49 -2.82 30.90
C ALA A 77 -25.36 -4.10 30.93
N GLY A 78 -25.32 -4.94 29.89
CA GLY A 78 -26.13 -6.16 29.80
C GLY A 78 -27.56 -5.94 29.32
N HIS A 79 -27.88 -4.75 28.81
CA HIS A 79 -29.18 -4.42 28.21
C HIS A 79 -29.23 -4.82 26.72
N LEU A 80 -28.94 -6.09 26.43
CA LEU A 80 -28.80 -6.62 25.08
C LEU A 80 -30.15 -6.72 24.35
N LYS A 81 -30.18 -6.30 23.08
CA LYS A 81 -31.25 -6.57 22.11
C LYS A 81 -30.72 -7.50 21.02
N ASP A 82 -31.59 -7.98 20.13
CA ASP A 82 -31.15 -8.63 18.88
C ASP A 82 -30.22 -7.68 18.12
N GLY A 83 -28.95 -8.06 17.98
CA GLY A 83 -27.91 -7.26 17.36
C GLY A 83 -27.98 -7.22 15.84
N THR A 84 -28.89 -7.96 15.20
CA THR A 84 -28.96 -8.10 13.74
C THR A 84 -29.16 -6.75 13.03
N GLY A 85 -30.01 -5.87 13.58
CA GLY A 85 -30.21 -4.51 13.05
C GLY A 85 -28.97 -3.64 13.17
N LEU A 86 -28.28 -3.73 14.32
CA LEU A 86 -27.04 -2.97 14.59
C LEU A 86 -25.87 -3.49 13.75
N HIS A 87 -25.77 -4.80 13.52
CA HIS A 87 -24.77 -5.39 12.64
C HIS A 87 -24.89 -4.83 11.22
N LYS A 88 -26.09 -4.90 10.64
CA LYS A 88 -26.36 -4.36 9.29
C LYS A 88 -26.17 -2.85 9.23
N PHE A 89 -26.45 -2.14 10.32
CA PHE A 89 -26.20 -0.72 10.42
C PHE A 89 -24.70 -0.40 10.39
N ALA A 90 -23.90 -1.10 11.20
CA ALA A 90 -22.44 -0.95 11.22
C ALA A 90 -21.82 -1.29 9.86
N GLU A 91 -22.25 -2.39 9.23
CA GLU A 91 -21.83 -2.78 7.87
C GLU A 91 -22.21 -1.70 6.84
N ALA A 92 -23.42 -1.13 6.93
CA ALA A 92 -23.87 -0.07 6.05
C ALA A 92 -23.00 1.19 6.16
N LEU A 93 -22.66 1.54 7.41
CA LEU A 93 -21.85 2.69 7.76
C LEU A 93 -20.38 2.49 7.34
N ALA A 94 -19.87 1.25 7.43
CA ALA A 94 -18.50 0.89 7.06
C ALA A 94 -18.23 0.80 5.56
N SER A 95 -19.28 0.81 4.73
CA SER A 95 -19.08 0.62 3.29
C SER A 95 -18.38 1.82 2.63
N ASP A 96 -17.39 1.54 1.77
CA ASP A 96 -16.63 2.50 0.94
C ASP A 96 -17.50 3.48 0.12
N LYS A 97 -18.79 3.18 -0.05
CA LYS A 97 -19.75 4.01 -0.78
C LYS A 97 -20.33 5.15 0.04
N PHE A 98 -20.10 5.14 1.35
CA PHE A 98 -20.69 6.06 2.32
C PHE A 98 -19.67 7.10 2.79
N PHE A 99 -18.43 6.67 3.01
CA PHE A 99 -17.28 7.53 3.30
C PHE A 99 -16.21 7.26 2.23
N HIS A 100 -16.22 8.04 1.14
CA HIS A 100 -15.12 8.02 0.18
C HIS A 100 -13.90 8.73 0.79
N THR A 101 -13.22 8.11 1.75
CA THR A 101 -11.99 8.66 2.33
C THR A 101 -10.72 8.08 1.70
N VAL A 102 -10.84 7.11 0.79
CA VAL A 102 -9.68 6.32 0.32
C VAL A 102 -9.23 6.66 -1.12
N ASP A 103 -9.84 7.64 -1.80
CA ASP A 103 -9.27 8.08 -3.07
C ASP A 103 -9.43 9.60 -3.29
N ARG A 104 -8.33 10.30 -2.99
CA ARG A 104 -8.01 11.71 -3.32
C ARG A 104 -8.68 12.78 -2.45
N CYS A 105 -7.84 13.37 -1.61
CA CYS A 105 -8.00 14.68 -0.98
C CYS A 105 -8.75 15.70 -1.88
N CYS A 106 -9.69 16.48 -1.33
CA CYS A 106 -9.69 17.96 -1.45
C CYS A 106 -10.98 18.69 -0.95
N SER A 107 -11.97 18.05 -0.30
CA SER A 107 -13.18 18.79 0.13
C SER A 107 -13.14 19.25 1.60
N LYS A 108 -13.67 20.44 1.89
CA LYS A 108 -13.78 20.99 3.27
C LYS A 108 -14.59 20.05 4.19
N SER A 109 -15.60 19.37 3.63
CA SER A 109 -16.46 18.44 4.38
C SER A 109 -15.73 17.18 4.83
N GLU A 110 -14.70 16.73 4.11
CA GLU A 110 -13.88 15.57 4.52
C GLU A 110 -12.95 15.92 5.69
N GLN A 111 -12.33 17.10 5.66
CA GLN A 111 -11.48 17.59 6.75
C GLN A 111 -12.27 17.75 8.05
N GLU A 112 -13.51 18.25 7.97
CA GLU A 112 -14.40 18.36 9.12
C GLU A 112 -14.84 16.97 9.63
N ALA A 113 -15.02 15.98 8.75
CA ALA A 113 -15.32 14.61 9.15
C ALA A 113 -14.13 13.95 9.86
N ASP A 114 -12.90 14.14 9.39
CA ASP A 114 -11.67 13.64 10.02
C ASP A 114 -11.48 14.23 11.42
N GLN A 115 -11.80 15.51 11.60
CA GLN A 115 -11.77 16.17 12.91
C GLN A 115 -12.79 15.55 13.87
N THR A 116 -14.01 15.26 13.39
CA THR A 116 -15.03 14.56 14.16
C THR A 116 -14.56 13.16 14.56
N ILE A 117 -14.09 12.34 13.61
CA ILE A 117 -13.57 10.99 13.90
C ILE A 117 -12.48 11.04 14.97
N SER A 118 -11.55 11.99 14.84
CA SER A 118 -10.47 12.17 15.81
C SER A 118 -10.98 12.53 17.20
N SER A 119 -12.04 13.34 17.32
CA SER A 119 -12.65 13.70 18.61
C SER A 119 -13.37 12.53 19.30
N TYR A 120 -13.86 11.54 18.54
CA TYR A 120 -14.53 10.35 19.08
C TYR A 120 -13.56 9.19 19.37
N ALA A 121 -12.32 9.25 18.89
CA ALA A 121 -11.37 8.17 19.02
C ALA A 121 -11.09 7.78 20.48
N SER A 122 -10.91 8.77 21.37
CA SER A 122 -10.71 8.52 22.81
C SER A 122 -11.88 7.74 23.42
N ALA A 123 -13.11 8.17 23.16
CA ALA A 123 -14.32 7.54 23.69
C ALA A 123 -14.50 6.11 23.18
N ILE A 124 -14.19 5.84 21.91
CA ILE A 124 -14.28 4.50 21.34
C ILE A 124 -13.19 3.61 21.93
N CYS A 125 -11.94 4.08 21.95
CA CYS A 125 -10.81 3.34 22.52
C CYS A 125 -11.04 2.96 24.00
N ALA A 126 -11.66 3.84 24.80
CA ALA A 126 -11.99 3.56 26.19
C ALA A 126 -12.94 2.36 26.40
N ARG A 127 -13.68 1.95 25.36
CA ARG A 127 -14.64 0.83 25.40
C ARG A 127 -14.10 -0.44 24.75
N ILE A 128 -13.06 -0.35 23.91
CA ILE A 128 -12.49 -1.52 23.21
C ILE A 128 -12.05 -2.58 24.22
N ASP A 129 -11.30 -2.21 25.25
CA ASP A 129 -10.77 -3.16 26.22
C ASP A 129 -11.90 -3.96 26.89
N ALA A 130 -12.94 -3.26 27.37
CA ALA A 130 -14.11 -3.88 28.00
C ALA A 130 -14.86 -4.82 27.04
N VAL A 131 -14.92 -4.50 25.75
CA VAL A 131 -15.54 -5.37 24.75
C VAL A 131 -14.67 -6.59 24.45
N LEU A 132 -13.36 -6.42 24.35
CA LEU A 132 -12.41 -7.50 24.07
C LEU A 132 -12.30 -8.50 25.23
N GLU A 133 -12.40 -8.04 26.48
CA GLU A 133 -12.33 -8.89 27.67
C GLU A 133 -13.61 -9.68 27.95
N ARG A 134 -14.76 -9.20 27.46
CA ARG A 134 -16.07 -9.82 27.75
C ARG A 134 -16.43 -10.95 26.79
N GLU A 135 -16.96 -12.06 27.32
CA GLU A 135 -17.62 -13.08 26.50
C GLU A 135 -19.02 -12.61 26.08
N TRP A 136 -19.33 -12.77 24.79
CA TRP A 136 -20.58 -12.31 24.20
C TRP A 136 -21.43 -13.51 23.78
N PRO A 137 -22.75 -13.53 24.10
CA PRO A 137 -23.64 -14.60 23.68
C PRO A 137 -23.70 -14.72 22.15
N ALA A 138 -23.54 -15.94 21.63
CA ALA A 138 -23.55 -16.19 20.20
C ALA A 138 -24.95 -15.99 19.59
N GLU A 139 -26.01 -16.25 20.35
CA GLU A 139 -27.40 -16.20 19.88
C GLU A 139 -27.84 -14.79 19.47
N MET A 140 -27.19 -13.75 20.02
CA MET A 140 -27.57 -12.35 19.82
C MET A 140 -26.71 -11.62 18.78
N GLN A 141 -25.75 -12.31 18.16
CA GLN A 141 -24.75 -11.72 17.25
C GLN A 141 -24.00 -10.52 17.86
N THR A 142 -23.98 -10.39 19.19
CA THR A 142 -23.45 -9.20 19.87
C THR A 142 -21.98 -8.99 19.56
N GLY A 143 -21.20 -10.08 19.60
CA GLY A 143 -19.80 -10.04 19.21
C GLY A 143 -19.60 -9.63 17.75
N ALA A 144 -20.48 -10.05 16.84
CA ALA A 144 -20.32 -9.77 15.41
C ALA A 144 -20.58 -8.29 15.06
N TRP A 145 -21.63 -7.67 15.62
CA TRP A 145 -21.87 -6.25 15.35
C TRP A 145 -20.85 -5.35 16.06
N LEU A 146 -20.44 -5.69 17.28
CA LEU A 146 -19.37 -4.97 17.98
C LEU A 146 -18.07 -5.05 17.16
N ALA A 147 -17.77 -6.21 16.58
CA ALA A 147 -16.59 -6.38 15.75
C ALA A 147 -16.64 -5.50 14.49
N GLU A 148 -17.78 -5.39 13.82
CA GLU A 148 -17.97 -4.49 12.68
C GLU A 148 -17.87 -3.01 13.07
N VAL A 149 -18.37 -2.62 14.25
CA VAL A 149 -18.24 -1.24 14.74
C VAL A 149 -16.78 -0.88 15.02
N PHE A 150 -15.98 -1.79 15.58
CA PHE A 150 -14.56 -1.54 15.76
C PHE A 150 -13.79 -1.59 14.45
N ARG A 151 -14.15 -2.49 13.53
CA ARG A 151 -13.61 -2.49 12.16
C ARG A 151 -13.83 -1.14 11.47
N LEU A 152 -15.05 -0.61 11.55
CA LEU A 152 -15.39 0.74 11.09
C LEU A 152 -14.50 1.81 11.74
N PHE A 153 -14.32 1.74 13.06
CA PHE A 153 -13.47 2.68 13.76
C PHE A 153 -12.02 2.61 13.28
N PHE A 154 -11.44 1.43 13.15
CA PHE A 154 -10.06 1.30 12.66
C PHE A 154 -9.92 1.77 11.21
N TYR A 155 -10.92 1.51 10.37
CA TYR A 155 -10.98 2.04 9.00
C TYR A 155 -10.97 3.58 9.01
N HIS A 156 -11.84 4.19 9.82
CA HIS A 156 -11.95 5.65 9.93
C HIS A 156 -10.71 6.28 10.59
N ALA A 157 -10.16 5.66 11.64
CA ALA A 157 -8.94 6.11 12.29
C ALA A 157 -7.72 6.01 11.36
N ALA A 158 -7.71 5.04 10.45
CA ALA A 158 -6.69 4.89 9.42
C ALA A 158 -6.87 5.89 8.27
N ALA A 159 -8.03 6.52 8.09
CA ALA A 159 -8.25 7.52 7.06
C ALA A 159 -7.53 8.84 7.42
N ASN A 160 -6.51 9.20 6.63
CA ASN A 160 -5.82 10.49 6.53
C ASN A 160 -5.19 11.15 7.79
N ASN A 161 -5.49 10.72 9.02
CA ASN A 161 -4.86 11.25 10.24
C ASN A 161 -3.84 10.28 10.84
N HIS A 162 -2.55 10.53 10.56
CA HIS A 162 -1.45 9.71 11.06
C HIS A 162 -1.39 9.61 12.59
N ALA A 163 -1.76 10.67 13.33
CA ALA A 163 -1.75 10.64 14.79
C ALA A 163 -2.83 9.71 15.35
N THR A 164 -4.06 9.81 14.84
CA THR A 164 -5.17 8.93 15.25
C THR A 164 -4.88 7.48 14.88
N ARG A 165 -4.30 7.25 13.69
CA ARG A 165 -3.89 5.94 13.21
C ARG A 165 -2.88 5.26 14.14
N ILE A 166 -1.78 5.94 14.49
CA ILE A 166 -0.79 5.42 15.45
C ILE A 166 -1.43 5.18 16.81
N ALA A 167 -2.30 6.09 17.25
CA ALA A 167 -2.89 6.01 18.56
C ALA A 167 -3.85 4.81 18.68
N ALA A 168 -4.57 4.44 17.62
CA ALA A 168 -5.48 3.27 17.58
C ALA A 168 -4.77 1.92 17.35
N ALA A 169 -3.54 1.92 16.81
CA ALA A 169 -2.79 0.71 16.47
C ALA A 169 -2.65 -0.34 17.61
N PRO A 170 -2.48 0.02 18.90
CA PRO A 170 -2.34 -0.95 19.99
C PRO A 170 -3.51 -1.91 20.15
N TRP A 171 -4.71 -1.56 19.69
CA TRP A 171 -5.90 -2.40 19.80
C TRP A 171 -6.12 -3.33 18.60
N VAL A 172 -5.41 -3.11 17.49
CA VAL A 172 -5.62 -3.89 16.27
C VAL A 172 -5.27 -5.36 16.46
N VAL A 173 -4.13 -5.69 17.08
CA VAL A 173 -3.74 -7.09 17.32
C VAL A 173 -4.69 -7.79 18.31
N PRO A 174 -5.01 -7.21 19.49
CA PRO A 174 -6.04 -7.76 20.37
C PRO A 174 -7.38 -8.02 19.67
N PHE A 175 -7.80 -7.09 18.80
CA PHE A 175 -9.01 -7.24 17.99
C PHE A 175 -8.91 -8.42 17.01
N LEU A 176 -7.85 -8.48 16.21
CA LEU A 176 -7.65 -9.55 15.22
C LEU A 176 -7.40 -10.92 15.84
N ARG A 177 -6.92 -10.98 17.09
CA ARG A 177 -6.82 -12.25 17.83
C ARG A 177 -8.20 -12.88 18.04
N ARG A 178 -9.24 -12.05 18.18
CA ARG A 178 -10.61 -12.49 18.40
C ARG A 178 -11.41 -12.64 17.10
N TRP A 179 -11.18 -11.76 16.13
CA TRP A 179 -11.87 -11.75 14.83
C TRP A 179 -10.88 -11.63 13.67
N PRO A 180 -10.07 -12.68 13.41
CA PRO A 180 -9.02 -12.64 12.40
C PRO A 180 -9.54 -12.46 10.96
N GLU A 181 -10.79 -12.84 10.69
CA GLU A 181 -11.49 -12.67 9.41
C GLU A 181 -11.78 -11.20 9.05
N LEU A 182 -11.75 -10.29 10.01
CA LEU A 182 -12.06 -8.87 9.82
C LEU A 182 -10.83 -8.01 9.51
N GLY A 183 -9.70 -8.64 9.16
CA GLY A 183 -8.51 -7.94 8.67
C GLY A 183 -8.81 -7.15 7.39
N ASP A 184 -8.48 -5.85 7.39
CA ASP A 184 -8.67 -4.96 6.25
C ASP A 184 -7.41 -4.13 5.98
N ARG A 185 -7.10 -3.86 4.71
CA ARG A 185 -5.85 -3.18 4.29
C ARG A 185 -5.61 -1.86 5.02
N LEU A 186 -6.66 -1.09 5.35
CA LEU A 186 -6.51 0.18 6.06
C LEU A 186 -6.17 -0.03 7.53
N ILE A 187 -6.76 -1.03 8.17
CA ILE A 187 -6.44 -1.45 9.54
C ILE A 187 -4.97 -1.88 9.62
N LEU A 188 -4.49 -2.58 8.59
CA LEU A 188 -3.11 -3.03 8.50
C LEU A 188 -2.11 -1.89 8.33
N SER A 189 -2.50 -0.81 7.62
CA SER A 189 -1.66 0.39 7.50
C SER A 189 -1.38 1.05 8.86
N ALA A 190 -2.29 0.90 9.83
CA ALA A 190 -2.08 1.42 11.18
C ALA A 190 -1.02 0.65 11.94
N LEU A 191 -0.99 -0.67 11.80
CA LEU A 191 0.05 -1.51 12.38
C LEU A 191 1.42 -1.24 11.75
N ASP A 192 1.48 -1.13 10.41
CA ASP A 192 2.73 -0.82 9.73
C ASP A 192 3.28 0.54 10.17
N ASP A 193 2.47 1.60 10.14
CA ASP A 193 2.89 2.95 10.58
C ASP A 193 3.36 2.98 12.04
N TRP A 194 2.68 2.22 12.93
CA TRP A 194 3.08 2.13 14.34
C TRP A 194 4.43 1.46 14.52
N GLY A 195 4.74 0.46 13.69
CA GLY A 195 6.07 -0.13 13.58
C GLY A 195 6.51 -0.98 14.79
N ASP A 196 5.60 -1.29 15.72
CA ASP A 196 5.91 -2.13 16.88
C ASP A 196 6.17 -3.58 16.47
N VAL A 197 7.40 -4.05 16.73
CA VAL A 197 7.88 -5.37 16.30
C VAL A 197 7.03 -6.49 16.89
N SER A 198 6.62 -6.39 18.16
CA SER A 198 5.84 -7.46 18.81
C SER A 198 4.46 -7.59 18.19
N ALA A 199 3.79 -6.45 17.97
CA ALA A 199 2.47 -6.42 17.35
C ALA A 199 2.50 -6.89 15.90
N LEU A 200 3.49 -6.43 15.11
CA LEU A 200 3.67 -6.84 13.72
C LEU A 200 3.96 -8.34 13.61
N SER A 201 4.85 -8.89 14.44
CA SER A 201 5.12 -10.33 14.48
C SER A 201 3.85 -11.12 14.85
N GLU A 202 3.12 -10.68 15.87
CA GLU A 202 1.89 -11.37 16.27
C GLU A 202 0.82 -11.33 15.17
N TYR A 203 0.64 -10.20 14.48
CA TYR A 203 -0.25 -10.09 13.34
C TYR A 203 0.13 -11.07 12.22
N LEU A 204 1.41 -11.13 11.82
CA LEU A 204 1.87 -12.02 10.76
C LEU A 204 1.54 -13.50 11.07
N MET A 205 1.65 -13.88 12.34
CA MET A 205 1.25 -15.20 12.83
C MET A 205 -0.27 -15.42 12.73
N ILE A 206 -1.08 -14.48 13.24
CA ILE A 206 -2.55 -14.56 13.18
C ILE A 206 -3.02 -14.70 11.73
N GLU A 207 -2.51 -13.87 10.83
CA GLU A 207 -2.89 -13.87 9.42
C GLU A 207 -2.47 -15.16 8.72
N ALA A 208 -1.26 -15.67 8.98
CA ALA A 208 -0.81 -16.94 8.41
C ALA A 208 -1.71 -18.12 8.83
N GLN A 209 -2.08 -18.17 10.12
CA GLN A 209 -2.99 -19.20 10.63
C GLN A 209 -4.40 -19.08 10.04
N ASN A 210 -4.93 -17.86 10.01
CA ASN A 210 -6.26 -17.56 9.50
C ASN A 210 -6.38 -17.90 8.00
N ALA A 211 -5.39 -17.47 7.20
CA ALA A 211 -5.33 -17.77 5.78
C ALA A 211 -5.35 -19.28 5.52
N ARG A 212 -4.54 -20.03 6.26
CA ARG A 212 -4.50 -21.50 6.18
C ARG A 212 -5.83 -22.15 6.58
N GLN A 213 -6.45 -21.71 7.68
CA GLN A 213 -7.76 -22.23 8.12
C GLN A 213 -8.85 -21.99 7.07
N GLN A 214 -8.81 -20.84 6.41
CA GLN A 214 -9.77 -20.46 5.36
C GLN A 214 -9.38 -20.98 3.96
N SER A 215 -8.26 -21.70 3.82
CA SER A 215 -7.75 -22.18 2.52
C SER A 215 -7.59 -21.06 1.49
N ARG A 216 -7.13 -19.89 1.94
CA ARG A 216 -6.84 -18.71 1.10
C ARG A 216 -5.36 -18.34 1.21
N PRO A 217 -4.80 -17.63 0.21
CA PRO A 217 -3.45 -17.10 0.34
C PRO A 217 -3.35 -16.06 1.47
N ALA A 218 -2.20 -16.04 2.15
CA ALA A 218 -1.88 -14.97 3.08
C ALA A 218 -1.76 -13.63 2.33
N GLY A 219 -2.39 -12.59 2.86
CA GLY A 219 -2.43 -11.26 2.25
C GLY A 219 -1.88 -10.17 3.16
N GLY A 220 -2.28 -8.92 2.89
CA GLY A 220 -1.97 -7.81 3.77
C GLY A 220 -0.48 -7.56 3.92
N LEU A 221 0.00 -7.42 5.18
CA LEU A 221 1.39 -7.10 5.46
C LEU A 221 2.38 -8.21 5.06
N TRP A 222 1.94 -9.44 4.81
CA TRP A 222 2.82 -10.46 4.22
C TRP A 222 3.32 -10.05 2.83
N ASN A 223 2.42 -9.51 2.01
CA ASN A 223 2.76 -9.02 0.66
C ASN A 223 3.65 -7.79 0.72
N ASP A 224 3.42 -6.89 1.69
CA ASP A 224 4.25 -5.70 1.87
C ASP A 224 5.65 -6.08 2.42
N MET A 225 5.73 -7.12 3.26
CA MET A 225 6.97 -7.58 3.91
C MET A 225 7.93 -8.29 2.94
N MET A 226 7.42 -9.18 2.08
CA MET A 226 8.28 -10.01 1.21
C MET A 226 7.56 -10.51 -0.04
N GLY A 227 8.33 -11.07 -0.97
CA GLY A 227 7.80 -11.71 -2.17
C GLY A 227 7.52 -10.73 -3.32
N ILE A 228 6.57 -11.09 -4.18
CA ILE A 228 6.35 -10.39 -5.44
C ILE A 228 5.69 -9.01 -5.26
N TYR A 229 5.15 -8.66 -4.10
CA TYR A 229 4.53 -7.34 -3.91
C TYR A 229 5.18 -6.53 -2.79
N ALA A 230 6.39 -6.92 -2.38
CA ALA A 230 7.12 -6.31 -1.27
C ALA A 230 7.26 -4.78 -1.42
N ASP A 231 6.73 -4.04 -0.45
CA ASP A 231 6.90 -2.59 -0.34
C ASP A 231 8.12 -2.26 0.52
N LYS A 232 9.21 -1.85 -0.15
CA LYS A 232 10.49 -1.53 0.49
C LYS A 232 10.44 -0.33 1.43
N ARG A 233 9.36 0.45 1.39
CA ARG A 233 9.15 1.61 2.27
C ARG A 233 8.44 1.22 3.55
N SER A 234 7.68 0.13 3.54
CA SER A 234 6.95 -0.36 4.71
C SER A 234 7.88 -0.65 5.89
N ASN A 235 7.34 -0.54 7.10
CA ASN A 235 8.09 -0.91 8.31
C ASN A 235 8.24 -2.43 8.41
N VAL A 236 7.25 -3.21 7.94
CA VAL A 236 7.33 -4.67 7.88
C VAL A 236 8.45 -5.16 6.96
N TYR A 237 8.67 -4.56 5.79
CA TYR A 237 9.81 -4.93 4.94
C TYR A 237 11.14 -4.60 5.60
N ARG A 238 11.27 -3.37 6.13
CA ARG A 238 12.52 -2.90 6.76
C ARG A 238 12.91 -3.71 7.99
N GLN A 239 11.93 -4.33 8.66
CA GLN A 239 12.12 -5.13 9.87
C GLN A 239 11.87 -6.62 9.65
N ALA A 240 11.69 -7.09 8.41
CA ALA A 240 11.21 -8.44 8.10
C ALA A 240 12.03 -9.54 8.78
N GLU A 241 13.36 -9.45 8.72
CA GLU A 241 14.24 -10.42 9.36
C GLU A 241 14.06 -10.44 10.88
N GLN A 242 13.97 -9.27 11.52
CA GLN A 242 13.75 -9.16 12.96
C GLN A 242 12.40 -9.75 13.37
N LEU A 243 11.35 -9.45 12.59
CA LEU A 243 9.98 -9.93 12.85
C LEU A 243 9.91 -11.45 12.80
N LEU A 244 10.50 -12.07 11.76
CA LEU A 244 10.50 -13.52 11.60
C LEU A 244 11.45 -14.20 12.60
N THR A 245 12.59 -13.58 12.91
CA THR A 245 13.49 -14.04 13.97
C THR A 245 12.76 -14.12 15.31
N ALA A 246 11.98 -13.09 15.67
CA ALA A 246 11.20 -13.07 16.91
C ALA A 246 10.13 -14.17 16.97
N LEU A 247 9.61 -14.60 15.82
CA LEU A 247 8.62 -15.69 15.73
C LEU A 247 9.27 -17.08 15.76
N THR A 248 10.47 -17.22 15.21
CA THR A 248 11.13 -18.52 15.00
C THR A 248 12.10 -18.90 16.11
N ILE A 249 12.72 -17.91 16.76
CA ILE A 249 13.57 -18.10 17.95
C ILE A 249 12.68 -18.12 19.19
N ASP A 250 12.36 -19.32 19.68
CA ASP A 250 12.16 -19.61 21.13
C ASP A 250 11.48 -20.97 21.41
N GLY A 251 11.18 -21.81 20.41
CA GLY A 251 10.40 -23.04 20.67
C GLY A 251 8.97 -22.79 21.18
N LYS A 252 8.55 -21.51 21.29
CA LYS A 252 7.25 -21.06 21.81
C LYS A 252 6.10 -21.25 20.83
N ILE A 253 6.38 -21.44 19.54
CA ILE A 253 5.34 -21.65 18.51
C ILE A 253 5.29 -23.10 18.07
N SER A 254 4.06 -23.65 17.96
CA SER A 254 3.80 -25.03 17.56
C SER A 254 4.26 -25.31 16.13
N VAL A 255 4.42 -26.60 15.81
CA VAL A 255 4.73 -27.05 14.44
C VAL A 255 3.71 -26.53 13.44
N ASP A 256 2.42 -26.57 13.77
CA ASP A 256 1.35 -26.08 12.90
C ASP A 256 1.45 -24.58 12.60
N LYS A 257 1.90 -23.79 13.58
CA LYS A 257 2.14 -22.34 13.42
C LYS A 257 3.32 -22.07 12.50
N ARG A 258 4.42 -22.82 12.65
CA ARG A 258 5.58 -22.71 11.74
C ARG A 258 5.21 -23.11 10.32
N GLU A 259 4.42 -24.17 10.16
CA GLU A 259 3.89 -24.58 8.86
C GLU A 259 3.01 -23.49 8.23
N ALA A 260 2.17 -22.83 9.02
CA ALA A 260 1.37 -21.71 8.53
C ALA A 260 2.24 -20.54 8.05
N LEU A 261 3.32 -20.19 8.75
CA LEU A 261 4.29 -19.17 8.30
C LEU A 261 4.97 -19.55 6.98
N LEU A 262 5.35 -20.82 6.81
CA LEU A 262 5.95 -21.33 5.58
C LEU A 262 4.97 -21.22 4.40
N CYS A 263 3.71 -21.64 4.59
CA CYS A 263 2.67 -21.49 3.58
C CYS A 263 2.44 -20.02 3.22
N ALA A 264 2.31 -19.15 4.22
CA ALA A 264 2.13 -17.71 4.00
C ALA A 264 3.27 -17.10 3.18
N ALA A 265 4.53 -17.48 3.48
CA ALA A 265 5.68 -17.02 2.70
C ALA A 265 5.65 -17.53 1.25
N LEU A 266 5.22 -18.77 1.01
CA LEU A 266 5.04 -19.30 -0.34
C LEU A 266 3.95 -18.56 -1.12
N ASP A 267 2.86 -18.17 -0.47
CA ASP A 267 1.77 -17.40 -1.09
C ASP A 267 2.27 -16.06 -1.65
N THR A 268 3.22 -15.41 -0.96
CA THR A 268 3.82 -14.14 -1.43
C THR A 268 4.62 -14.27 -2.74
N LEU A 269 5.01 -15.49 -3.12
CA LEU A 269 5.69 -15.77 -4.39
C LEU A 269 4.71 -16.00 -5.56
N ASN A 270 3.39 -15.94 -5.29
CA ASN A 270 2.32 -16.01 -6.30
C ASN A 270 2.49 -17.19 -7.28
N LEU A 271 2.86 -18.36 -6.75
CA LEU A 271 3.09 -19.56 -7.55
C LEU A 271 1.76 -20.13 -8.04
N VAL A 272 1.54 -20.11 -9.36
CA VAL A 272 0.36 -20.70 -9.99
C VAL A 272 0.77 -22.03 -10.64
N PRO A 273 0.20 -23.18 -10.23
CA PRO A 273 0.64 -24.52 -10.67
C PRO A 273 0.74 -24.68 -12.20
N ASP A 274 -0.17 -24.06 -12.95
CA ASP A 274 -0.27 -24.20 -14.41
C ASP A 274 0.43 -23.08 -15.19
N LYS A 275 1.15 -22.17 -14.53
CA LYS A 275 1.85 -21.06 -15.19
C LYS A 275 3.35 -21.14 -14.97
N THR A 276 4.09 -21.63 -15.97
CA THR A 276 5.56 -21.67 -15.95
C THR A 276 6.18 -20.29 -15.67
N ASP A 277 5.52 -19.21 -16.07
CA ASP A 277 6.01 -17.86 -15.86
C ASP A 277 5.97 -17.42 -14.40
N SER A 278 5.04 -17.91 -13.56
CA SER A 278 5.03 -17.56 -12.13
C SER A 278 6.25 -18.09 -11.40
N ARG A 279 6.75 -19.28 -11.79
CA ARG A 279 7.99 -19.84 -11.20
C ARG A 279 9.22 -19.01 -11.59
N LYS A 280 9.27 -18.54 -12.84
CA LYS A 280 10.35 -17.62 -13.28
C LYS A 280 10.30 -16.30 -12.52
N GLU A 281 9.11 -15.73 -12.31
CA GLU A 281 8.93 -14.50 -11.52
C GLU A 281 9.38 -14.69 -10.07
N ALA A 282 9.03 -15.82 -9.45
CA ALA A 282 9.50 -16.17 -8.12
C ALA A 282 11.04 -16.28 -8.07
N HIS A 283 11.68 -16.94 -9.04
CA HIS A 283 13.15 -17.01 -9.11
C HIS A 283 13.80 -15.63 -9.29
N ILE A 284 13.22 -14.77 -10.11
CA ILE A 284 13.68 -13.38 -10.27
C ILE A 284 13.54 -12.62 -8.95
N CYS A 285 12.42 -12.76 -8.25
CA CYS A 285 12.18 -12.16 -6.95
C CYS A 285 13.25 -12.61 -5.93
N ILE A 286 13.43 -13.92 -5.76
CA ILE A 286 14.41 -14.52 -4.86
C ILE A 286 15.83 -14.04 -5.18
N ARG A 287 16.20 -13.90 -6.47
CA ARG A 287 17.53 -13.42 -6.88
C ARG A 287 17.76 -11.93 -6.64
N ARG A 288 16.73 -11.10 -6.70
CA ARG A 288 16.87 -9.63 -6.66
C ARG A 288 16.54 -9.01 -5.31
N ASP A 289 15.75 -9.70 -4.49
CA ASP A 289 15.32 -9.21 -3.20
C ASP A 289 15.98 -10.01 -2.07
N LEU A 290 17.05 -9.45 -1.51
CA LEU A 290 17.83 -10.09 -0.46
C LEU A 290 17.01 -10.32 0.81
N VAL A 291 16.11 -9.40 1.15
CA VAL A 291 15.22 -9.52 2.32
C VAL A 291 14.30 -10.72 2.13
N THR A 292 13.65 -10.81 0.97
CA THR A 292 12.79 -11.95 0.63
C THR A 292 13.57 -13.27 0.69
N ARG A 293 14.77 -13.32 0.09
CA ARG A 293 15.61 -14.53 0.12
C ARG A 293 15.96 -14.95 1.54
N HIS A 294 16.38 -14.00 2.37
CA HIS A 294 16.80 -14.29 3.73
C HIS A 294 15.60 -14.73 4.59
N CYS A 295 14.45 -14.07 4.47
CA CYS A 295 13.21 -14.45 5.13
C CYS A 295 12.78 -15.88 4.77
N LEU A 296 12.81 -16.24 3.48
CA LEU A 296 12.52 -17.59 3.00
C LEU A 296 13.48 -18.62 3.61
N LYS A 297 14.77 -18.32 3.62
CA LYS A 297 15.79 -19.21 4.21
C LYS A 297 15.56 -19.41 5.71
N LEU A 298 15.36 -18.32 6.45
CA LEU A 298 15.11 -18.34 7.89
C LEU A 298 13.88 -19.19 8.24
N LEU A 299 12.79 -19.04 7.47
CA LEU A 299 11.59 -19.85 7.67
C LEU A 299 11.83 -21.33 7.35
N ALA A 300 12.48 -21.66 6.23
CA ALA A 300 12.78 -23.04 5.85
C ALA A 300 13.73 -23.75 6.82
N ASP A 301 14.63 -23.00 7.46
CA ASP A 301 15.53 -23.52 8.50
C ASP A 301 14.78 -23.72 9.84
N SER A 302 13.69 -23.00 10.08
CA SER A 302 12.91 -23.08 11.32
C SER A 302 12.08 -24.36 11.47
N LEU A 303 11.76 -25.05 10.37
CA LEU A 303 11.01 -26.32 10.38
C LEU A 303 11.52 -27.28 9.29
N PRO A 304 12.68 -27.92 9.51
CA PRO A 304 13.22 -28.87 8.55
C PRO A 304 12.31 -30.10 8.43
N GLY A 305 12.10 -30.57 7.20
CA GLY A 305 11.30 -31.76 6.89
C GLY A 305 9.83 -31.47 6.56
N SER A 306 9.38 -30.23 6.70
CA SER A 306 8.09 -29.79 6.17
C SER A 306 8.08 -29.80 4.62
N PRO A 307 6.97 -30.21 3.98
CA PRO A 307 6.82 -30.07 2.53
C PRO A 307 6.96 -28.62 2.04
N ALA A 308 6.46 -27.65 2.80
CA ALA A 308 6.57 -26.23 2.45
C ALA A 308 8.02 -25.74 2.58
N ALA A 309 8.74 -26.16 3.63
CA ALA A 309 10.16 -25.86 3.79
C ALA A 309 11.01 -26.42 2.64
N GLU A 310 10.73 -27.66 2.21
CA GLU A 310 11.45 -28.28 1.11
C GLU A 310 11.15 -27.61 -0.25
N THR A 311 9.91 -27.18 -0.44
CA THR A 311 9.52 -26.37 -1.61
C THR A 311 10.31 -25.07 -1.65
N ILE A 312 10.42 -24.37 -0.51
CA ILE A 312 11.20 -23.13 -0.42
C ILE A 312 12.69 -23.38 -0.73
N ARG A 313 13.29 -24.44 -0.17
CA ARG A 313 14.71 -24.78 -0.45
C ARG A 313 14.95 -25.09 -1.92
N THR A 314 14.02 -25.82 -2.54
CA THR A 314 14.05 -26.11 -3.97
C THR A 314 14.01 -24.81 -4.78
N LEU A 315 13.09 -23.91 -4.46
CA LEU A 315 12.98 -22.61 -5.14
C LEU A 315 14.23 -21.74 -4.94
N LEU A 316 14.83 -21.75 -3.75
CA LEU A 316 16.09 -21.05 -3.46
C LEU A 316 17.22 -21.59 -4.34
N SER A 317 17.40 -22.92 -4.37
CA SER A 317 18.43 -23.59 -5.17
C SER A 317 18.24 -23.40 -6.69
N GLU A 318 17.00 -23.50 -7.16
CA GLU A 318 16.65 -23.23 -8.57
C GLU A 318 16.89 -21.77 -8.94
N ALA A 319 16.55 -20.82 -8.05
CA ALA A 319 16.79 -19.42 -8.29
C ALA A 319 18.29 -19.12 -8.39
N GLU A 320 19.13 -19.74 -7.56
CA GLU A 320 20.59 -19.61 -7.60
C GLU A 320 21.22 -20.22 -8.85
N SER A 321 20.70 -21.36 -9.31
CA SER A 321 21.18 -22.06 -10.51
C SER A 321 20.59 -21.52 -11.82
N SER A 322 19.54 -20.70 -11.75
CA SER A 322 18.89 -20.12 -12.92
C SER A 322 19.86 -19.19 -13.67
N PRO A 323 19.97 -19.32 -15.01
CA PRO A 323 20.85 -18.46 -15.80
C PRO A 323 20.59 -16.99 -15.50
N LYS A 324 21.67 -16.24 -15.28
CA LYS A 324 21.60 -14.79 -15.29
C LYS A 324 21.00 -14.34 -16.62
N ALA A 325 20.15 -13.32 -16.58
CA ALA A 325 19.56 -12.79 -17.79
C ALA A 325 20.68 -12.38 -18.75
N VAL A 326 20.51 -12.67 -20.04
CA VAL A 326 21.47 -12.28 -21.08
C VAL A 326 21.63 -10.77 -21.01
N GLY A 327 22.83 -10.26 -20.73
CA GLY A 327 23.06 -8.83 -20.51
C GLY A 327 23.03 -8.05 -21.83
N THR A 328 21.84 -7.76 -22.37
CA THR A 328 21.65 -6.92 -23.55
C THR A 328 22.09 -5.49 -23.26
N TYR A 329 21.85 -5.00 -22.05
CA TYR A 329 22.21 -3.64 -21.63
C TYR A 329 23.43 -3.64 -20.70
N ASN A 330 24.53 -3.04 -21.15
CA ASN A 330 25.74 -2.89 -20.35
C ASN A 330 25.75 -1.54 -19.61
N LEU A 331 25.66 -1.55 -18.27
CA LEU A 331 25.76 -0.33 -17.44
C LEU A 331 27.21 0.06 -17.11
N ASN A 332 28.20 -0.73 -17.51
CA ASN A 332 29.62 -0.46 -17.26
C ASN A 332 30.35 0.08 -18.50
N GLN A 333 29.60 0.66 -19.43
CA GLN A 333 30.16 1.35 -20.59
C GLN A 333 30.93 2.61 -20.15
N ILE A 334 32.03 2.89 -20.87
CA ILE A 334 32.80 4.12 -20.74
C ILE A 334 32.57 4.91 -22.04
N PRO A 335 31.90 6.06 -22.00
CA PRO A 335 31.65 6.86 -23.20
C PRO A 335 32.96 7.32 -23.85
N SER A 336 33.11 7.05 -25.14
CA SER A 336 34.21 7.54 -25.98
C SER A 336 34.13 9.05 -26.19
N VAL A 337 32.91 9.60 -26.24
CA VAL A 337 32.63 11.03 -26.33
C VAL A 337 31.84 11.47 -25.09
N PRO A 338 32.40 12.32 -24.22
CA PRO A 338 31.70 12.79 -23.03
C PRO A 338 30.69 13.90 -23.39
N PHE A 339 29.49 13.82 -22.80
CA PHE A 339 28.48 14.87 -22.87
C PHE A 339 28.44 15.63 -21.54
N ALA A 340 28.59 16.96 -21.60
CA ALA A 340 28.48 17.80 -20.40
C ALA A 340 27.03 17.96 -19.92
N ASP A 341 26.07 17.93 -20.85
CA ASP A 341 24.65 18.09 -20.58
C ASP A 341 23.88 16.79 -20.87
N ILE A 342 23.17 16.28 -19.85
CA ILE A 342 22.41 15.03 -19.97
C ILE A 342 21.16 15.17 -20.85
N GLY A 343 20.54 16.34 -20.88
CA GLY A 343 19.39 16.63 -21.74
C GLY A 343 19.77 16.60 -23.23
N LEU A 344 20.91 17.21 -23.57
CA LEU A 344 21.48 17.14 -24.92
C LEU A 344 21.81 15.70 -25.30
N LYS A 345 22.43 14.93 -24.40
CA LYS A 345 22.74 13.52 -24.66
C LYS A 345 21.48 12.72 -24.94
N ILE A 346 20.42 12.92 -24.15
CA ILE A 346 19.14 12.24 -24.35
C ILE A 346 18.50 12.61 -25.69
N ALA A 347 18.58 13.88 -26.11
CA ALA A 347 18.08 14.30 -27.44
C ALA A 347 18.83 13.60 -28.59
N VAL A 348 20.15 13.44 -28.46
CA VAL A 348 20.97 12.69 -29.44
C VAL A 348 20.61 11.20 -29.44
N ILE A 349 20.44 10.59 -28.26
CA ILE A 349 19.98 9.20 -28.14
C ILE A 349 18.61 9.04 -28.80
N ASP A 350 17.68 9.98 -28.59
CA ASP A 350 16.35 9.94 -29.19
C ASP A 350 16.41 9.89 -30.73
N GLU A 351 17.16 10.83 -31.31
CA GLU A 351 17.35 10.92 -32.75
C GLU A 351 17.98 9.65 -33.32
N LEU A 352 19.09 9.19 -32.74
CA LEU A 352 19.85 8.06 -33.27
C LEU A 352 19.21 6.70 -32.97
N MET A 353 18.70 6.47 -31.77
CA MET A 353 18.18 5.16 -31.34
C MET A 353 16.72 4.96 -31.73
N TYR A 354 15.88 5.98 -31.60
CA TYR A 354 14.43 5.80 -31.67
C TYR A 354 13.83 6.29 -32.99
N ARG A 355 14.32 7.40 -33.55
CA ARG A 355 13.81 7.94 -34.82
C ARG A 355 14.50 7.34 -36.03
N ARG A 356 15.83 7.26 -35.98
CA ARG A 356 16.64 6.75 -37.10
C ARG A 356 17.06 5.29 -36.95
N ASP A 357 16.88 4.71 -35.77
CA ASP A 357 17.18 3.30 -35.48
C ASP A 357 18.64 2.89 -35.77
N LEU A 358 19.59 3.83 -35.65
CA LEU A 358 21.02 3.66 -35.89
C LEU A 358 21.79 3.25 -34.64
N LEU A 359 21.42 3.77 -33.46
CA LEU A 359 22.07 3.43 -32.19
C LEU A 359 21.41 2.18 -31.58
N LYS A 360 22.19 1.11 -31.36
CA LYS A 360 21.72 -0.20 -30.89
C LYS A 360 22.44 -0.65 -29.61
N PRO A 361 21.82 -1.52 -28.79
CA PRO A 361 20.44 -2.00 -28.90
C PRO A 361 19.44 -0.91 -28.49
N ARG A 362 18.23 -0.94 -29.06
CA ARG A 362 17.13 -0.07 -28.62
C ARG A 362 16.75 -0.42 -27.18
N LEU A 363 16.71 0.56 -26.28
CA LEU A 363 16.27 0.32 -24.91
C LEU A 363 14.75 0.09 -24.89
N LEU A 364 14.37 -1.10 -24.46
CA LEU A 364 12.99 -1.51 -24.18
C LEU A 364 12.87 -1.67 -22.68
N LEU A 365 11.93 -0.94 -22.07
CA LEU A 365 11.76 -0.89 -20.62
C LEU A 365 11.58 -2.30 -20.01
N ASP A 366 10.67 -3.10 -20.59
CA ASP A 366 10.39 -4.44 -20.10
C ASP A 366 11.62 -5.36 -20.17
N THR A 367 12.40 -5.26 -21.24
CA THR A 367 13.65 -6.03 -21.41
C THR A 367 14.70 -5.57 -20.40
N PHE A 368 14.88 -4.26 -20.21
CA PHE A 368 15.81 -3.71 -19.24
C PHE A 368 15.47 -4.16 -17.81
N ILE A 369 14.19 -4.08 -17.42
CA ILE A 369 13.72 -4.54 -16.11
C ILE A 369 13.93 -6.04 -15.95
N LYS A 370 13.68 -6.83 -17.00
CA LYS A 370 13.91 -8.28 -17.00
C LYS A 370 15.38 -8.65 -16.85
N GLU A 371 16.30 -7.82 -17.34
CA GLU A 371 17.74 -8.11 -17.28
C GLU A 371 18.44 -7.51 -16.05
N TYR A 372 17.97 -6.39 -15.52
CA TYR A 372 18.64 -5.66 -14.46
C TYR A 372 18.65 -6.41 -13.11
N GLU A 373 19.83 -6.84 -12.64
CA GLU A 373 19.97 -7.66 -11.43
C GLU A 373 20.09 -6.89 -10.11
N GLY A 374 20.35 -5.57 -10.15
CA GLY A 374 20.70 -4.81 -8.94
C GLY A 374 19.56 -4.67 -7.93
N ARG A 375 18.40 -4.23 -8.40
CA ARG A 375 17.16 -4.18 -7.61
C ARG A 375 15.97 -4.47 -8.50
N ARG A 376 14.86 -4.91 -7.89
CA ARG A 376 13.57 -4.88 -8.58
C ARG A 376 13.16 -3.43 -8.88
N ILE A 377 12.76 -3.20 -10.11
CA ILE A 377 12.19 -1.94 -10.59
C ILE A 377 10.68 -2.15 -10.70
N ASP A 378 9.92 -1.42 -9.89
CA ASP A 378 8.46 -1.39 -9.96
C ASP A 378 8.05 -0.15 -10.76
N THR A 379 7.47 -0.37 -11.93
CA THR A 379 7.03 0.70 -12.83
C THR A 379 5.74 1.36 -12.39
N GLU A 380 4.86 0.65 -11.68
CA GLU A 380 3.60 1.19 -11.19
C GLU A 380 3.87 2.12 -10.00
N ALA A 381 4.68 1.68 -9.05
CA ALA A 381 5.08 2.50 -7.90
C ALA A 381 5.93 3.71 -8.30
N ALA A 382 6.76 3.57 -9.35
CA ALA A 382 7.52 4.71 -9.87
C ALA A 382 6.62 5.74 -10.58
N GLY A 383 5.49 5.31 -11.15
CA GLY A 383 4.59 6.18 -11.90
C GLY A 383 5.34 6.96 -13.00
N TYR A 384 5.36 8.29 -12.89
CA TYR A 384 6.08 9.18 -13.82
C TYR A 384 7.49 9.58 -13.37
N ALA A 385 7.96 9.05 -12.23
CA ALA A 385 9.27 9.37 -11.68
C ALA A 385 10.41 8.73 -12.49
N VAL A 386 11.56 9.40 -12.54
CA VAL A 386 12.76 8.90 -13.23
C VAL A 386 13.27 7.63 -12.54
N ILE A 387 13.43 6.54 -13.30
CA ILE A 387 14.09 5.31 -12.84
C ILE A 387 15.61 5.54 -12.87
N PRO A 388 16.30 5.58 -11.72
CA PRO A 388 17.72 5.95 -11.65
C PRO A 388 18.64 5.09 -12.52
N GLU A 389 18.34 3.80 -12.63
CA GLU A 389 19.16 2.81 -13.34
C GLU A 389 19.14 3.03 -14.86
N ILE A 390 17.99 3.44 -15.39
CA ILE A 390 17.84 3.75 -16.82
C ILE A 390 18.52 5.08 -17.12
N LEU A 391 18.39 6.07 -16.23
CA LEU A 391 19.14 7.31 -16.35
C LEU A 391 20.65 7.06 -16.33
N GLU A 392 21.13 6.20 -15.43
CA GLU A 392 22.54 5.83 -15.36
C GLU A 392 23.00 5.08 -16.61
N TYR A 393 22.17 4.18 -17.16
CA TYR A 393 22.44 3.55 -18.45
C TYR A 393 22.63 4.61 -19.55
N PHE A 394 21.74 5.59 -19.68
CA PHE A 394 21.90 6.63 -20.71
C PHE A 394 23.09 7.55 -20.47
N LYS A 395 23.42 7.87 -19.21
CA LYS A 395 24.64 8.62 -18.87
C LYS A 395 25.90 7.89 -19.35
N ARG A 396 25.91 6.57 -19.26
CA ARG A 396 27.07 5.73 -19.62
C ARG A 396 27.05 5.17 -21.04
N LEU A 397 25.90 5.19 -21.71
CA LEU A 397 25.75 4.69 -23.08
C LEU A 397 26.78 5.36 -23.99
N ASP A 398 27.62 4.55 -24.62
CA ASP A 398 28.58 5.05 -25.58
C ASP A 398 27.86 5.40 -26.90
N ILE A 399 28.23 6.54 -27.48
CA ILE A 399 27.74 6.98 -28.79
C ILE A 399 28.96 7.25 -29.65
N PRO A 400 29.32 6.32 -30.54
CA PRO A 400 30.49 6.48 -31.40
C PRO A 400 30.43 7.78 -32.21
N GLN A 401 31.59 8.43 -32.40
CA GLN A 401 31.71 9.69 -33.13
C GLN A 401 31.08 9.64 -34.53
N HIS A 402 31.16 8.50 -35.23
CA HIS A 402 30.57 8.36 -36.57
C HIS A 402 29.03 8.47 -36.54
N LEU A 403 28.37 8.01 -35.48
CA LEU A 403 26.92 8.20 -35.31
C LEU A 403 26.59 9.62 -34.88
N LEU A 404 27.45 10.30 -34.13
CA LEU A 404 27.26 11.71 -33.81
C LEU A 404 27.29 12.58 -35.07
N ASN A 405 28.16 12.24 -36.03
CA ASN A 405 28.25 12.95 -37.30
C ASN A 405 26.99 12.78 -38.18
N GLU A 406 26.18 11.76 -37.91
CA GLU A 406 24.88 11.59 -38.57
C GLU A 406 23.84 12.58 -38.04
N VAL A 407 24.02 13.17 -36.86
CA VAL A 407 23.05 14.09 -36.26
C VAL A 407 23.12 15.45 -36.97
N GLY A 408 22.18 15.71 -37.87
CA GLY A 408 22.03 16.99 -38.55
C GLY A 408 21.18 18.00 -37.78
N GLU A 409 20.01 17.57 -37.31
CA GLU A 409 19.06 18.41 -36.56
C GLU A 409 18.59 17.69 -35.30
N LEU A 410 18.43 18.44 -34.21
CA LEU A 410 17.91 17.93 -32.95
C LEU A 410 16.59 18.63 -32.62
N TYR A 411 15.55 17.83 -32.43
CA TYR A 411 14.26 18.33 -31.96
C TYR A 411 14.21 18.30 -30.44
N MET A 412 14.40 19.46 -29.83
CA MET A 412 14.24 19.67 -28.38
C MET A 412 12.97 20.50 -28.17
N THR A 413 11.98 19.99 -27.45
CA THR A 413 10.81 20.81 -27.07
C THR A 413 11.00 21.36 -25.66
N ALA A 414 10.59 22.61 -25.45
CA ALA A 414 10.68 23.26 -24.16
C ALA A 414 9.76 22.56 -23.14
N ALA A 415 10.38 21.94 -22.13
CA ALA A 415 9.95 21.59 -20.78
C ALA A 415 8.57 20.96 -20.48
N TRP A 416 7.56 20.95 -21.36
CA TRP A 416 6.22 20.43 -21.01
C TRP A 416 5.54 19.56 -22.07
N THR A 417 6.12 19.40 -23.27
CA THR A 417 5.47 18.62 -24.35
C THR A 417 6.38 17.63 -25.08
N ALA A 418 7.63 17.44 -24.66
CA ALA A 418 8.49 16.35 -25.18
C ALA A 418 7.90 14.95 -24.92
N VAL A 419 6.97 14.87 -23.96
CA VAL A 419 6.44 13.62 -23.44
C VAL A 419 5.17 13.17 -24.19
N ARG A 420 4.50 14.00 -25.01
CA ARG A 420 3.11 13.71 -25.47
C ARG A 420 2.95 12.85 -26.74
N ARG A 421 3.98 12.72 -27.58
CA ARG A 421 4.03 11.67 -28.64
C ARG A 421 4.88 10.45 -28.25
N PHE A 422 5.55 10.51 -27.10
CA PHE A 422 6.50 9.52 -26.58
C PHE A 422 5.92 8.51 -25.56
N THR A 423 4.65 8.66 -25.14
CA THR A 423 4.14 8.15 -23.86
C THR A 423 3.37 6.82 -23.85
N LYS A 424 3.27 6.07 -24.95
CA LYS A 424 2.54 4.78 -24.90
C LYS A 424 3.40 3.52 -25.03
N LYS A 425 4.67 3.60 -25.45
CA LYS A 425 5.49 2.39 -25.68
C LYS A 425 6.96 2.48 -25.30
N CYS A 426 7.54 3.65 -25.02
CA CYS A 426 9.00 3.75 -24.87
C CYS A 426 9.48 4.46 -23.60
N PHE A 427 8.77 5.43 -23.02
CA PHE A 427 9.18 6.12 -21.79
C PHE A 427 7.96 6.56 -20.95
N PRO A 428 7.77 6.09 -19.70
CA PRO A 428 6.82 6.68 -18.76
C PRO A 428 7.35 7.94 -18.04
N PHE A 429 8.45 8.57 -18.51
CA PHE A 429 9.21 9.53 -17.70
C PHE A 429 8.94 11.00 -18.03
N SER A 430 8.88 11.83 -16.99
CA SER A 430 9.13 13.28 -17.08
C SER A 430 10.51 13.58 -16.51
N ILE A 431 11.42 14.13 -17.32
CA ILE A 431 12.69 14.68 -16.84
C ILE A 431 12.48 16.19 -16.72
N PRO A 432 12.51 16.79 -15.51
CA PRO A 432 12.52 18.23 -15.38
C PRO A 432 13.88 18.73 -15.85
N VAL A 433 13.95 19.27 -17.06
CA VAL A 433 15.04 20.16 -17.44
C VAL A 433 14.76 21.47 -16.71
N ALA A 434 15.19 21.57 -15.45
CA ALA A 434 15.12 22.81 -14.70
C ALA A 434 16.03 23.82 -15.39
N ALA A 435 15.40 24.80 -16.05
CA ALA A 435 16.04 25.96 -16.62
C ALA A 435 16.51 26.89 -15.50
N THR A 436 17.60 26.54 -14.79
CA THR A 436 18.32 27.48 -13.92
C THR A 436 19.75 26.98 -13.70
N ASN A 437 20.64 27.24 -14.67
CA ASN A 437 21.78 28.13 -14.44
C ASN A 437 22.62 28.24 -15.71
N PHE A 438 22.75 29.50 -16.15
CA PHE A 438 23.56 29.94 -17.26
C PHE A 438 25.00 29.43 -17.19
N CYS A 439 25.50 29.01 -18.34
CA CYS A 439 26.90 28.82 -18.67
C CYS A 439 27.70 30.12 -18.46
N PRO A 440 28.74 30.18 -17.61
CA PRO A 440 29.73 31.24 -17.68
C PRO A 440 30.95 30.76 -18.45
N SER A 441 31.26 31.51 -19.51
CA SER A 441 32.53 31.54 -20.26
C SER A 441 32.84 30.39 -21.22
N ALA A 442 32.44 30.57 -22.47
CA ALA A 442 33.26 30.17 -23.62
C ALA A 442 33.17 31.25 -24.69
N ASN A 443 34.08 32.23 -24.59
CA ASN A 443 34.34 33.22 -25.63
C ASN A 443 35.04 32.53 -26.82
N ARG A 444 34.27 32.03 -27.79
CA ARG A 444 34.62 32.00 -29.23
C ARG A 444 33.44 31.45 -30.06
N PRO A 445 33.16 32.02 -31.26
CA PRO A 445 31.92 31.78 -31.98
C PRO A 445 31.98 30.53 -32.85
N LEU A 446 30.92 29.72 -32.85
CA LEU A 446 30.56 28.83 -33.96
C LEU A 446 29.30 29.39 -34.65
N PRO A 447 29.18 29.26 -35.99
CA PRO A 447 28.28 30.07 -36.78
C PRO A 447 26.83 29.59 -36.68
N ILE A 448 25.97 30.54 -36.34
CA ILE A 448 24.60 30.78 -36.81
C ILE A 448 23.89 29.56 -37.43
N TRP A 449 22.96 28.96 -36.66
CA TRP A 449 21.79 28.30 -37.23
C TRP A 449 20.56 29.11 -36.82
N HIS A 450 19.91 29.67 -37.84
CA HIS A 450 18.78 30.56 -37.72
C HIS A 450 17.56 29.85 -37.10
N THR A 451 17.00 30.49 -36.08
CA THR A 451 15.62 30.30 -35.63
C THR A 451 14.67 30.58 -36.79
N CYS A 452 13.90 29.57 -37.22
CA CYS A 452 12.84 29.76 -38.21
C CYS A 452 11.49 30.04 -37.51
N ARG A 453 10.86 31.11 -37.99
CA ARG A 453 9.65 31.77 -37.53
C ARG A 453 8.37 31.13 -38.09
N THR A 454 7.30 31.35 -37.32
CA THR A 454 5.91 31.68 -37.72
C THR A 454 5.06 30.70 -38.52
N CYS A 455 3.91 30.40 -37.91
CA CYS A 455 2.59 30.28 -38.51
C CYS A 455 2.45 31.07 -39.82
N ASP A 456 2.07 30.39 -40.90
CA ASP A 456 0.73 30.51 -41.52
C ASP A 456 0.69 29.79 -42.87
N ALA A 457 -0.48 29.19 -43.14
CA ALA A 457 -1.15 29.01 -44.44
C ALA A 457 -1.73 27.59 -44.64
N SER A 458 -2.97 27.39 -44.15
CA SER A 458 -4.18 27.12 -44.96
C SER A 458 -5.33 26.69 -44.06
#